data_AF-A0A810KX16-F1
#
_entry.id   AF-A0A810KX16-F1
#
_cell.length_a   1.000
_cell.length_b   1.000
_cell.length_c   1.000
_cell.angle_alpha   90.00
_cell.angle_beta   90.00
_cell.angle_gamma   90.00
#
_symmetry.space_group_name_H-M   'P 1'
#
loop_
_entity.id
_entity.type
_entity.pdbx_description
1 polymer ?
#
loop_
_entity_poly.entity_id
_entity_poly.type
_entity_poly.pdbx_seq_one_letter_code
_entity_poly.pdbx_strand_id
1 'polypeptide(L)'
;MNDSMDDRARLGLPGELCTCGRQAVWVFTTRFGLVGSCGINDGGNDVGPCPFCSSPRKHFNALGTPERCPQYRLRPVTGGGR
;
A
#
# COMPACT_ATOMS: atom_id res chain seq x y z
N MET A 1 3.95 -30.24 18.67
CA MET A 1 3.07 -29.06 18.73
C MET A 1 3.94 -27.80 18.84
N ASN A 2 3.58 -26.78 18.05
CA ASN A 2 3.85 -25.34 18.21
C ASN A 2 5.06 -24.72 17.50
N ASP A 3 4.79 -24.30 16.26
CA ASP A 3 4.91 -22.93 15.73
C ASP A 3 6.05 -22.03 16.25
N SER A 4 7.16 -21.98 15.51
CA SER A 4 8.15 -20.90 15.60
C SER A 4 8.35 -20.19 14.26
N MET A 5 7.28 -20.07 13.46
CA MET A 5 7.30 -19.25 12.25
C MET A 5 6.93 -17.78 12.50
N ASP A 6 6.60 -17.41 13.74
CA ASP A 6 6.16 -16.07 14.12
C ASP A 6 7.27 -15.00 14.29
N ASP A 7 8.56 -15.36 14.34
CA ASP A 7 9.61 -14.35 14.58
C ASP A 7 9.86 -13.38 13.41
N ARG A 8 9.23 -13.59 12.25
CA ARG A 8 9.32 -12.67 11.10
C ARG A 8 8.19 -11.67 11.01
N ALA A 9 7.14 -11.80 11.82
CA ALA A 9 5.97 -10.94 11.79
C ALA A 9 5.70 -10.37 13.17
N ARG A 10 5.56 -9.06 13.29
CA ARG A 10 5.11 -8.42 14.53
C ARG A 10 3.92 -7.52 14.26
N LEU A 11 3.19 -7.17 15.33
CA LEU A 11 2.17 -6.15 15.23
C LEU A 11 2.79 -4.81 14.79
N GLY A 12 2.07 -4.10 13.92
CA GLY A 12 2.45 -2.76 13.47
C GLY A 12 2.32 -1.75 14.60
N LEU A 13 3.33 -0.91 14.75
CA LEU A 13 3.33 0.24 15.65
C LEU A 13 2.66 1.44 14.97
N PRO A 14 2.12 2.39 15.74
CA PRO A 14 1.58 3.63 15.19
C PRO A 14 2.58 4.33 14.28
N GLY A 15 2.15 4.67 13.06
CA GLY A 15 2.99 5.33 12.05
C GLY A 15 3.73 4.37 11.11
N GLU A 16 3.73 3.07 11.38
CA GLU A 16 4.19 2.09 10.40
C GLU A 16 3.12 1.89 9.32
N LEU A 17 3.52 2.05 8.07
CA LEU A 17 2.59 2.07 6.96
C LEU A 17 2.72 0.81 6.10
N CYS A 18 1.58 0.32 5.67
CA CYS A 18 1.48 -0.56 4.52
C CYS A 18 1.92 0.19 3.25
N THR A 19 2.31 -0.55 2.22
CA THR A 19 2.67 0.01 0.91
C THR A 19 1.57 0.88 0.28
N CYS A 20 0.31 0.67 0.65
CA CYS A 20 -0.81 1.54 0.26
C CYS A 20 -0.97 2.84 1.09
N GLY A 21 -0.15 3.05 2.12
CA GLY A 21 -0.19 4.23 3.00
C GLY A 21 -1.14 4.13 4.20
N ARG A 22 -1.85 3.01 4.37
CA ARG A 22 -2.63 2.75 5.60
C ARG A 22 -1.74 2.31 6.75
N GLN A 23 -2.22 2.50 7.97
CA GLN A 23 -1.64 1.90 9.17
C GLN A 23 -1.46 0.39 8.97
N ALA A 24 -0.23 -0.08 9.19
CA ALA A 24 0.08 -1.50 9.19
C ALA A 24 -0.51 -2.16 10.45
N VAL A 25 -1.15 -3.31 10.25
CA VAL A 25 -1.59 -4.21 11.32
C VAL A 25 -0.48 -5.20 11.65
N TRP A 26 0.25 -5.64 10.61
CA TRP A 26 1.41 -6.52 10.70
C TRP A 26 2.61 -5.90 10.01
N VAL A 27 3.80 -6.11 10.55
CA VAL A 27 5.07 -5.73 9.94
C VAL A 27 5.93 -6.96 9.85
N PHE A 28 6.39 -7.24 8.64
CA PHE A 28 7.20 -8.40 8.31
C PHE A 28 8.65 -7.99 8.10
N THR A 29 9.58 -8.72 8.72
CA THR A 29 11.01 -8.56 8.47
C THR A 29 11.39 -9.37 7.23
N THR A 30 11.76 -8.67 6.16
CA THR A 30 12.20 -9.26 4.89
C THR A 30 13.68 -8.98 4.64
N ARG A 31 14.26 -9.65 3.63
CA ARG A 31 15.63 -9.36 3.17
C ARG A 31 15.83 -7.92 2.67
N PHE A 32 14.75 -7.21 2.34
CA PHE A 32 14.76 -5.84 1.84
C PHE A 32 14.42 -4.81 2.94
N GLY A 33 14.29 -5.26 4.19
CA GLY A 33 13.85 -4.45 5.32
C GLY A 33 12.44 -4.78 5.77
N LEU A 34 11.86 -3.85 6.54
CA LEU A 34 10.54 -3.99 7.14
C LEU A 34 9.45 -3.69 6.11
N VAL A 35 8.44 -4.56 6.02
CA VAL A 35 7.30 -4.40 5.12
C VAL A 35 6.01 -4.43 5.93
N GLY A 36 5.26 -3.32 5.90
CA GLY A 36 3.95 -3.22 6.54
C GLY A 36 2.83 -3.84 5.70
N SER A 37 1.90 -4.52 6.36
CA SER A 37 0.65 -5.03 5.81
C SER A 37 -0.54 -4.49 6.58
N CYS A 38 -1.54 -3.97 5.87
CA CYS A 38 -2.81 -3.54 6.44
C CYS A 38 -3.84 -4.68 6.54
N GLY A 39 -3.46 -5.94 6.27
CA GLY A 39 -4.34 -7.11 6.34
C GLY A 39 -5.26 -7.30 5.12
N ILE A 40 -5.17 -6.43 4.11
CA ILE A 40 -5.86 -6.60 2.83
C ILE A 40 -4.93 -7.39 1.90
N ASN A 41 -5.44 -8.48 1.30
CA ASN A 41 -4.63 -9.47 0.55
C ASN A 41 -3.87 -8.92 -0.66
N ASP A 42 -4.28 -7.77 -1.18
CA ASP A 42 -3.64 -7.04 -2.28
C ASP A 42 -2.69 -5.92 -1.78
N GLY A 43 -2.37 -5.90 -0.49
CA GLY A 43 -1.65 -4.79 0.15
C GLY A 43 -2.47 -3.50 0.20
N GLY A 44 -3.79 -3.59 0.00
CA GLY A 44 -4.66 -2.45 -0.16
C GLY A 44 -4.54 -1.77 -1.52
N ASN A 45 -3.96 -2.47 -2.50
CA ASN A 45 -3.76 -1.95 -3.84
C ASN A 45 -5.09 -1.65 -4.53
N ASP A 46 -6.12 -2.46 -4.36
CA ASP A 46 -7.41 -2.29 -5.01
C ASP A 46 -8.36 -1.43 -4.16
N VAL A 47 -8.10 -1.40 -2.86
CA VAL A 47 -8.89 -0.67 -1.88
C VAL A 47 -8.14 0.61 -1.52
N GLY A 48 -8.27 1.70 -2.25
CA GLY A 48 -7.57 2.95 -1.86
C GLY A 48 -7.72 4.07 -2.86
N PRO A 49 -7.25 5.28 -2.51
CA PRO A 49 -7.35 6.40 -3.42
C PRO A 49 -6.47 6.18 -4.66
N CYS A 50 -6.92 6.71 -5.80
CA CYS A 50 -6.10 6.73 -6.99
C CYS A 50 -4.85 7.59 -6.73
N PRO A 51 -3.63 7.07 -6.94
CA PRO A 51 -2.40 7.81 -6.64
C PRO A 51 -2.15 9.01 -7.58
N PHE A 52 -2.91 9.11 -8.68
CA PHE A 52 -2.74 10.13 -9.71
C PHE A 52 -3.74 11.29 -9.59
N CYS A 53 -5.01 11.01 -9.34
CA CYS A 53 -6.06 12.04 -9.26
C CYS A 53 -6.61 12.27 -7.84
N SER A 54 -6.12 11.52 -6.84
CA SER A 54 -6.63 11.56 -5.46
C SER A 54 -8.12 11.18 -5.32
N SER A 55 -8.73 10.58 -6.36
CA SER A 55 -10.05 9.95 -6.24
C SER A 55 -10.05 8.99 -5.06
N PRO A 56 -11.10 8.92 -4.23
CA PRO A 56 -11.13 8.05 -3.04
C PRO A 56 -11.06 6.55 -3.39
N ARG A 57 -11.29 6.20 -4.65
CA ARG A 57 -11.17 4.83 -5.19
C ARG A 57 -10.25 4.81 -6.41
N LYS A 58 -9.54 3.69 -6.57
CA LYS A 58 -8.84 3.36 -7.83
C LYS A 58 -9.83 3.13 -8.96
N HIS A 59 -9.33 3.29 -10.18
CA HIS A 59 -10.12 3.11 -11.39
C HIS A 59 -10.06 1.65 -11.82
N PHE A 60 -11.23 1.09 -12.06
CA PHE A 60 -11.43 -0.26 -12.57
C PHE A 60 -12.43 -0.18 -13.72
N ASN A 61 -12.24 -1.02 -14.72
CA ASN A 61 -13.23 -1.15 -15.79
C ASN A 61 -14.42 -2.01 -15.31
N ALA A 62 -15.41 -2.19 -16.20
CA ALA A 62 -16.63 -2.97 -15.90
C ALA A 62 -16.37 -4.45 -15.53
N LEU A 63 -15.18 -4.98 -15.84
CA LEU A 63 -14.76 -6.35 -15.52
C LEU A 63 -13.98 -6.44 -14.20
N GLY A 64 -13.82 -5.32 -13.48
CA GLY A 64 -13.06 -5.26 -12.23
C GLY A 64 -11.55 -5.29 -12.42
N THR A 65 -11.04 -5.09 -13.65
CA THR A 65 -9.59 -5.03 -13.90
C THR A 65 -9.07 -3.59 -13.71
N PRO A 66 -7.86 -3.40 -13.14
CA PRO A 66 -7.28 -2.08 -12.92
C PRO A 66 -7.20 -1.27 -14.22
N GLU A 67 -7.78 -0.07 -14.22
CA GLU A 67 -7.79 0.83 -15.36
C GLU A 67 -6.88 2.03 -15.11
N ARG A 68 -6.35 2.62 -16.20
CA ARG A 68 -5.59 3.86 -16.12
C ARG A 68 -6.48 4.97 -15.56
N CYS A 69 -5.89 5.83 -14.74
CA CYS A 69 -6.59 7.01 -14.26
C CYS A 69 -7.02 7.91 -15.45
N PRO A 70 -8.32 8.20 -15.64
CA PRO A 70 -8.78 9.05 -16.74
C PRO A 70 -8.32 10.51 -16.55
N GLN A 71 -8.07 10.90 -15.31
CA GLN A 71 -7.52 12.20 -14.95
C GLN A 71 -6.03 12.10 -14.60
N TYR A 72 -5.30 11.19 -15.24
CA TYR A 72 -3.87 11.04 -15.01
C TYR A 72 -3.18 12.39 -15.13
N ARG A 73 -2.77 12.93 -13.98
CA ARG A 73 -1.76 13.97 -13.91
C ARG A 73 -0.53 13.30 -13.36
N LEU A 74 0.58 13.43 -14.07
CA LEU A 74 1.88 13.29 -13.42
C LEU A 74 1.79 14.17 -12.17
N ARG A 75 2.14 13.60 -11.00
CA ARG A 75 2.46 14.45 -9.85
C ARG A 75 3.35 15.55 -10.41
N PRO A 76 3.05 16.84 -10.14
CA PRO A 76 4.01 17.89 -10.46
C PRO A 76 5.33 17.38 -9.95
N VAL A 77 6.34 17.29 -10.81
CA VAL A 77 7.69 17.10 -10.32
C VAL A 77 7.83 18.20 -9.29
N THR A 78 7.90 17.84 -8.01
CA THR A 78 8.44 18.74 -7.00
C THR A 78 9.89 18.82 -7.42
N GLY A 79 10.15 19.64 -8.44
CA GLY A 79 11.48 19.95 -8.90
C GLY A 79 12.19 20.35 -7.63
N GLY A 80 13.26 19.63 -7.32
CA GLY A 80 14.24 20.05 -6.34
C GLY A 80 14.64 21.47 -6.72
N GLY A 81 13.96 22.41 -6.10
CA GLY A 81 14.17 23.83 -6.27
C GLY A 81 15.21 24.21 -5.24
N ARG A 82 16.45 24.30 -5.74
CA ARG A 82 17.63 24.93 -5.14
C ARG A 82 18.43 24.08 -4.17
#